data_AF-A0A259U0V2-F1
#
_entry.id   AF-A0A259U0V2-F1
#
_cell.length_a   1.000
_cell.length_b   1.000
_cell.length_c   1.000
_cell.angle_alpha   90.00
_cell.angle_beta   90.00
_cell.angle_gamma   90.00
#
_symmetry.space_group_name_H-M   'P 1'
#
loop_
_entity.id
_entity.type
_entity.pdbx_description
1 polymer ?
#
loop_
_entity_poly.entity_id
_entity_poly.type
_entity_poly.pdbx_seq_one_letter_code
_entity_poly.pdbx_strand_id
1 'polypeptide(L)'
;MPRFYAPVFLAALVFAGCSGPSVEVTPLAPETSELGGAIPVTTGDIDAPHEEIAILTVGSFDTTRELIAALRNAAREAGADAVVRVSFEAYGGGESGNLRRVATGTAVRYR
;
A
#
# COMPACT_ATOMS: atom_id res chain seq x y z
N MET A 1 -63.23 -14.33 12.59
CA MET A 1 -63.56 -12.91 12.84
C MET A 1 -62.39 -12.05 12.38
N PRO A 2 -62.56 -11.21 11.35
CA PRO A 2 -61.51 -10.32 10.84
C PRO A 2 -61.53 -8.99 11.59
N ARG A 3 -60.37 -8.38 11.83
CA ARG A 3 -60.26 -6.94 12.11
C ARG A 3 -59.08 -6.36 11.34
N PHE A 4 -59.43 -5.66 10.26
CA PHE A 4 -58.60 -4.65 9.62
C PHE A 4 -58.51 -3.42 10.54
N TYR A 5 -57.30 -2.89 10.72
CA TYR A 5 -57.08 -1.46 10.91
C TYR A 5 -55.85 -1.05 10.09
N ALA A 6 -56.04 0.06 9.40
CA ALA A 6 -55.21 0.63 8.35
C ALA A 6 -53.99 1.41 8.93
N PRO A 7 -53.12 1.98 8.07
CA PRO A 7 -51.71 2.20 8.34
C PRO A 7 -51.42 3.51 9.09
N VAL A 8 -50.36 3.51 9.89
CA VAL A 8 -49.73 4.74 10.39
C VAL A 8 -48.31 4.80 9.81
N PHE A 9 -48.15 5.68 8.83
CA PHE A 9 -46.86 6.22 8.43
C PHE A 9 -46.26 6.97 9.63
N LEU A 10 -45.04 6.62 10.04
CA LEU A 10 -44.14 7.60 10.63
C LEU A 10 -42.69 7.19 10.35
N ALA A 11 -42.09 7.89 9.39
CA ALA A 11 -40.66 7.93 9.19
C ALA A 11 -40.01 8.62 10.40
N ALA A 12 -39.01 7.98 11.00
CA ALA A 12 -38.03 8.66 11.85
C ALA A 12 -36.69 7.94 11.70
N LEU A 13 -35.94 8.41 10.71
CA LEU A 13 -34.55 8.11 10.45
C LEU A 13 -33.74 8.82 11.57
N VAL A 14 -33.27 8.07 12.56
CA VAL A 14 -32.34 8.59 13.57
C VAL A 14 -31.15 7.65 13.64
N PHE A 15 -30.12 8.04 12.88
CA PHE A 15 -28.74 7.62 13.08
C PHE A 15 -28.30 8.04 14.50
N ALA A 16 -28.39 7.12 15.45
CA ALA A 16 -27.59 7.15 16.67
C ALA A 16 -26.50 6.09 16.45
N GLY A 17 -25.31 6.46 16.00
CA GLY A 17 -24.36 7.22 16.80
C GLY A 17 -23.19 6.28 17.06
N CYS A 18 -22.46 5.91 16.00
CA CYS A 18 -21.19 5.21 16.13
C CYS A 18 -20.19 6.16 16.78
N SER A 19 -20.00 6.03 18.09
CA SER A 19 -18.84 6.55 18.79
C SER A 19 -17.61 5.73 18.38
N GLY A 20 -17.09 6.01 17.18
CA GLY A 20 -15.70 5.68 16.88
C GLY A 20 -14.81 6.74 17.52
N PRO A 21 -13.68 6.37 18.16
CA PRO A 21 -12.67 7.38 18.47
C PRO A 21 -12.30 8.07 17.15
N SER A 22 -12.33 9.40 17.14
CA SER A 22 -11.68 10.19 16.09
C SER A 22 -10.20 9.85 16.14
N VAL A 23 -9.82 8.79 15.45
CA VAL A 23 -8.44 8.56 15.04
C VAL A 23 -8.21 9.69 14.06
N GLU A 24 -7.57 10.75 14.57
CA GLU A 24 -6.91 11.73 13.74
C GLU A 24 -5.81 10.95 13.02
N VAL A 25 -6.18 10.32 11.91
CA VAL A 25 -5.23 9.87 10.90
C VAL A 25 -4.68 11.17 10.38
N THR A 26 -3.62 11.68 11.00
CA THR A 26 -2.73 12.62 10.33
C THR A 26 -2.34 11.89 9.05
N PRO A 27 -2.82 12.29 7.86
CA PRO A 27 -2.13 11.85 6.67
C PRO A 27 -0.73 12.41 6.86
N LEU A 28 0.26 11.53 7.05
CA LEU A 28 1.63 11.88 6.76
C LEU A 28 1.60 12.26 5.28
N ALA A 29 1.35 13.55 5.03
CA ALA A 29 1.43 14.11 3.71
C ALA A 29 2.80 13.70 3.16
N PRO A 30 2.83 13.19 1.93
CA PRO A 30 3.92 12.41 1.41
C PRO A 30 5.17 13.28 1.43
N GLU A 31 6.26 12.78 2.00
CA GLU A 31 7.56 13.34 1.66
C GLU A 31 7.82 13.00 0.19
N THR A 32 7.32 13.86 -0.68
CA THR A 32 7.78 14.05 -2.06
C THR A 32 9.21 14.54 -1.98
N SER A 33 10.12 13.66 -1.58
CA SER A 33 11.54 13.78 -1.90
C SER A 33 11.67 13.42 -3.37
N GLU A 34 12.02 14.43 -4.16
CA GLU A 34 12.25 14.39 -5.61
C GLU A 34 13.34 13.38 -6.00
N LEU A 35 12.95 12.09 -6.10
CA LEU A 35 13.69 11.02 -6.74
C LEU A 35 12.69 10.09 -7.45
N GLY A 36 12.40 10.41 -8.71
CA GLY A 36 11.69 9.55 -9.68
C GLY A 36 10.22 9.27 -9.32
N GLY A 37 9.34 10.23 -9.66
CA GLY A 37 7.93 10.24 -9.28
C GLY A 37 7.05 9.09 -9.80
N ALA A 38 5.92 8.97 -9.10
CA ALA A 38 4.63 8.37 -9.44
C ALA A 38 4.31 6.91 -9.06
N ILE A 39 5.27 6.03 -8.78
CA ILE A 39 4.92 4.63 -8.40
C ILE A 39 4.96 4.44 -6.88
N PRO A 40 3.80 4.25 -6.20
CA PRO A 40 3.76 3.87 -4.80
C PRO A 40 4.42 2.51 -4.57
N VAL A 41 5.17 2.43 -3.47
CA VAL A 41 5.86 1.23 -3.03
C VAL A 41 5.44 1.00 -1.59
N THR A 42 4.86 -0.16 -1.30
CA THR A 42 4.33 -0.49 0.03
C THR A 42 4.73 -1.90 0.45
N THR A 43 4.96 -2.08 1.74
CA THR A 43 5.23 -3.39 2.36
C THR A 43 3.95 -4.18 2.58
N GLY A 44 2.79 -3.52 2.61
CA GLY A 44 1.47 -4.14 2.71
C GLY A 44 0.89 -4.50 1.34
N ASP A 45 -0.30 -5.08 1.37
CA ASP A 45 -1.14 -5.24 0.19
C ASP A 45 -2.04 -4.00 -0.02
N ILE A 46 -2.81 -3.97 -1.11
CA ILE A 46 -3.73 -2.88 -1.47
C ILE A 46 -5.17 -3.38 -1.57
N ASP A 47 -6.11 -2.64 -0.98
CA ASP A 47 -7.56 -2.90 -1.06
C ASP A 47 -8.20 -2.32 -2.33
N ALA A 48 -7.53 -2.51 -3.47
CA ALA A 48 -8.03 -2.09 -4.77
C ALA A 48 -7.92 -3.27 -5.75
N PRO A 49 -8.89 -3.44 -6.66
CA PRO A 49 -8.79 -4.47 -7.69
C PRO A 49 -7.57 -4.19 -8.58
N HIS A 50 -6.66 -5.16 -8.63
CA HIS A 50 -5.40 -5.04 -9.36
C HIS A 50 -5.01 -6.36 -10.00
N GLU A 51 -4.06 -6.30 -10.91
CA GLU A 51 -3.41 -7.44 -11.55
C GLU A 51 -1.93 -7.47 -11.19
N GLU A 52 -1.45 -8.62 -10.73
CA GLU A 52 -0.03 -8.84 -10.48
C GLU A 52 0.69 -9.08 -11.80
N ILE A 53 1.64 -8.21 -12.14
CA ILE A 53 2.33 -8.26 -13.45
C ILE A 53 3.72 -8.89 -13.37
N ALA A 54 4.44 -8.70 -12.25
CA ALA A 54 5.79 -9.23 -12.07
C ALA A 54 6.20 -9.26 -10.60
N ILE A 55 7.15 -10.13 -10.25
CA ILE A 55 7.90 -10.06 -8.99
C ILE A 55 9.22 -9.34 -9.29
N LEU A 56 9.48 -8.26 -8.57
CA LEU A 56 10.68 -7.44 -8.69
C LEU A 56 11.63 -7.76 -7.55
N THR A 57 12.91 -7.95 -7.86
CA THR A 57 13.98 -8.06 -6.86
C THR A 57 15.11 -7.13 -7.24
N VAL A 58 15.48 -6.22 -6.33
CA VAL A 58 16.60 -5.29 -6.49
C VAL A 58 17.54 -5.42 -5.29
N GLY A 59 18.84 -5.20 -5.47
CA GLY A 59 19.76 -5.37 -4.35
C GLY A 59 21.17 -4.86 -4.62
N SER A 60 22.05 -5.10 -3.65
CA SER A 60 23.43 -4.57 -3.60
C SER A 60 23.50 -3.06 -3.37
N PHE A 61 22.56 -2.53 -2.60
CA PHE A 61 22.55 -1.11 -2.22
C PHE A 61 22.90 -0.92 -0.75
N ASP A 62 23.53 0.22 -0.46
CA ASP A 62 23.95 0.60 0.88
C ASP A 62 22.80 1.24 1.66
N THR A 63 21.74 1.71 1.01
CA THR A 63 20.61 2.35 1.69
C THR A 63 19.25 1.83 1.23
N THR A 64 18.27 1.84 2.14
CA THR A 64 16.87 1.52 1.81
C THR A 64 16.28 2.51 0.80
N ARG A 65 16.73 3.77 0.82
CA ARG A 65 16.29 4.80 -0.15
C ARG A 65 16.65 4.41 -1.58
N GLU A 66 17.87 3.92 -1.81
CA GLU A 66 18.30 3.45 -3.13
C GLU A 66 17.54 2.21 -3.57
N LEU A 67 17.25 1.28 -2.66
CA LEU A 67 16.40 0.11 -2.94
C LEU A 67 15.01 0.52 -3.41
N ILE A 68 14.37 1.46 -2.71
CA ILE A 68 13.04 1.95 -3.09
C ILE A 68 13.08 2.64 -4.45
N ALA A 69 14.11 3.45 -4.72
CA ALA A 69 14.29 4.08 -6.03
C ALA A 69 14.48 3.05 -7.15
N ALA A 70 15.28 2.00 -6.89
CA ALA A 70 15.48 0.90 -7.83
C ALA A 70 14.19 0.11 -8.09
N LEU A 71 13.41 -0.20 -7.05
CA LEU A 71 12.10 -0.84 -7.19
C LEU A 71 11.15 0.01 -8.05
N ARG A 72 11.11 1.33 -7.84
CA ARG A 72 10.28 2.24 -8.64
C ARG A 72 10.68 2.23 -10.11
N ASN A 73 11.98 2.24 -10.40
CA ASN A 73 12.45 2.21 -11.78
C ASN A 73 12.12 0.87 -12.44
N ALA A 74 12.36 -0.26 -11.76
CA ALA A 74 12.00 -1.58 -12.26
C ALA A 74 10.48 -1.73 -12.48
N ALA A 75 9.67 -1.18 -11.58
CA ALA A 75 8.21 -1.16 -11.71
C ALA A 75 7.75 -0.31 -12.89
N ARG A 76 8.40 0.83 -13.13
CA ARG A 76 8.11 1.70 -14.29
C ARG A 76 8.42 0.97 -15.61
N GLU A 77 9.56 0.29 -15.67
CA GLU A 77 9.94 -0.51 -16.84
C GLU A 77 8.98 -1.67 -17.09
N ALA A 78 8.44 -2.27 -16.02
CA ALA A 78 7.40 -3.30 -16.11
C ALA A 78 6.01 -2.73 -16.48
N GLY A 79 5.81 -1.42 -16.48
CA GLY A 79 4.51 -0.79 -16.66
C GLY A 79 3.54 -1.06 -15.50
N ALA A 80 4.07 -1.10 -14.27
CA ALA A 80 3.30 -1.20 -13.04
C ALA A 80 2.79 0.18 -12.61
N ASP A 81 1.63 0.18 -11.96
CA ASP A 81 1.11 1.36 -11.27
C ASP A 81 1.55 1.40 -9.81
N ALA A 82 1.90 0.25 -9.20
CA ALA A 82 2.36 0.16 -7.82
C ALA A 82 3.29 -1.04 -7.61
N VAL A 83 4.02 -1.03 -6.49
CA VAL A 83 4.72 -2.20 -5.94
C VAL A 83 4.19 -2.48 -4.54
N VAL A 84 3.73 -3.71 -4.31
CA VAL A 84 3.12 -4.15 -3.04
C VAL A 84 3.90 -5.31 -2.43
N ARG A 85 3.59 -5.63 -1.16
CA ARG A 85 4.18 -6.75 -0.42
C ARG A 85 5.72 -6.72 -0.44
N VAL A 86 6.29 -5.52 -0.33
CA VAL A 86 7.74 -5.34 -0.35
C VAL A 86 8.37 -5.90 0.92
N SER A 87 9.34 -6.79 0.76
CA SER A 87 10.22 -7.29 1.80
C SER A 87 11.63 -6.75 1.60
N PHE A 88 12.29 -6.38 2.70
CA PHE A 88 13.67 -5.93 2.71
C PHE A 88 14.52 -6.95 3.47
N GLU A 89 15.59 -7.39 2.83
CA GLU A 89 16.51 -8.36 3.40
C GLU A 89 17.92 -7.78 3.38
N ALA A 90 18.69 -8.05 4.44
CA ALA A 90 20.08 -7.66 4.52
C ALA A 90 20.93 -8.92 4.62
N TYR A 91 21.90 -9.05 3.73
CA TYR A 91 22.82 -10.18 3.67
C TYR A 91 24.25 -9.66 3.68
N GLY A 92 25.14 -10.37 4.37
CA GLY A 92 26.50 -9.88 4.65
C GLY A 92 26.60 -9.25 6.04
N GLY A 93 27.83 -9.12 6.54
CA GLY A 93 28.12 -8.88 7.95
C GLY A 93 29.13 -9.88 8.56
N GLY A 94 29.73 -10.75 7.74
CA GLY A 94 30.92 -11.51 8.11
C GLY A 94 32.21 -10.70 7.89
N GLU A 95 33.35 -11.40 7.79
CA GLU A 95 34.74 -10.87 7.77
C GLU A 95 35.01 -9.66 6.84
N SER A 96 34.20 -9.47 5.78
CA SER A 96 34.30 -8.33 4.85
C SER A 96 33.65 -7.03 5.32
N GLY A 97 32.79 -7.04 6.35
CA GLY A 97 32.10 -5.86 6.88
C GLY A 97 31.05 -5.20 5.96
N ASN A 98 30.89 -5.66 4.71
CA ASN A 98 29.94 -5.09 3.77
C ASN A 98 28.53 -5.70 3.95
N LEU A 99 27.60 -4.88 4.41
CA LEU A 99 26.17 -5.18 4.45
C LEU A 99 25.56 -4.89 3.09
N ARG A 100 25.06 -5.92 2.40
CA ARG A 100 24.30 -5.74 1.15
C ARG A 100 22.82 -5.86 1.46
N ARG A 101 22.05 -4.88 1.01
CA ARG A 101 20.59 -4.92 1.13
C ARG A 101 19.96 -5.33 -0.18
N VAL A 102 18.88 -6.09 -0.07
CA VAL A 102 18.03 -6.59 -1.15
C VAL A 102 16.59 -6.22 -0.79
N ALA A 103 15.77 -5.93 -1.80
CA ALA A 103 14.35 -5.70 -1.66
C ALA A 103 13.60 -6.47 -2.74
N THR A 104 12.55 -7.17 -2.34
CA THR A 104 11.67 -7.93 -3.24
C THR A 104 10.24 -7.48 -3.05
N GLY A 105 9.48 -7.29 -4.13
CA GLY A 105 8.07 -6.93 -4.07
C GLY A 105 7.31 -7.31 -5.34
N THR A 106 5.98 -7.22 -5.30
CA THR A 106 5.13 -7.51 -6.47
C THR A 106 4.74 -6.22 -7.16
N ALA A 107 5.07 -6.10 -8.44
CA ALA A 107 4.56 -5.06 -9.32
C ALA A 107 3.11 -5.36 -9.69
N VAL A 108 2.24 -4.37 -9.58
CA VAL A 108 0.81 -4.49 -9.85
C VAL A 108 0.31 -3.37 -10.76
N ARG A 109 -0.76 -3.63 -11.51
CA ARG A 109 -1.49 -2.67 -12.34
C ARG A 109 -2.94 -2.60 -11.87
N TYR A 110 -3.49 -1.40 -11.73
CA TYR A 110 -4.90 -1.24 -11.35
C TYR A 110 -5.82 -1.64 -12.51
N ARG A 111 -7.04 -2.08 -12.17
CA ARG A 111 -8.09 -2.40 -13.15
C ARG A 111 -9.14 -1.31 -13.25
#